data_AF-A0A3R7RAB7-F1
#
_entry.id   AF-A0A3R7RAB7-F1
#
_cell.length_a   1.000
_cell.length_b   1.000
_cell.length_c   1.000
_cell.angle_alpha   90.00
_cell.angle_beta   90.00
_cell.angle_gamma   90.00
#
_symmetry.space_group_name_H-M   'P 1'
#
loop_
_entity.id
_entity.type
_entity.pdbx_description
1 polymer ?
#
loop_
_entity_poly.entity_id
_entity_poly.type
_entity_poly.pdbx_seq_one_letter_code
_entity_poly.pdbx_strand_id
1 'polypeptide(L)'
;MLDGVYTWDTFIHERSYDGDTFFAEATSPNGFISYGSSNDSQEAANNMASRHCSENSGKICQITRAITLSKKKDIESLVCTEKYSRELKSDKLGSLITQWCIKLTSISSEKEKKIAECSLNHISASKNITNAISGSKLCEAKFN
;
A
#
# COMPACT_ATOMS: atom_id res chain seq x y z
N MET A 1 5.81 3.15 23.31
CA MET A 1 5.22 3.94 22.20
C MET A 1 6.15 3.78 21.01
N LEU A 2 5.64 3.33 19.86
CA LEU A 2 6.39 3.43 18.61
C LEU A 2 6.38 4.91 18.22
N ASP A 3 7.34 5.64 18.77
CA ASP A 3 7.56 7.04 18.44
C ASP A 3 7.79 7.19 16.94
N GLY A 4 7.18 8.24 16.39
CA GLY A 4 7.15 8.70 15.00
C GLY A 4 7.83 7.84 13.93
N VAL A 5 7.06 7.49 12.89
CA VAL A 5 7.47 6.90 11.59
C VAL A 5 7.21 5.39 11.44
N TYR A 6 6.60 4.69 12.41
CA TYR A 6 6.07 3.36 12.10
C TYR A 6 4.78 3.49 11.28
N THR A 7 4.90 3.37 9.96
CA THR A 7 3.80 3.57 9.02
C THR A 7 3.15 2.24 8.63
N TRP A 8 1.92 2.30 8.12
CA TRP A 8 1.19 1.16 7.56
C TRP A 8 2.03 0.36 6.56
N ASP A 9 2.76 1.06 5.69
CA ASP A 9 3.58 0.45 4.65
C ASP A 9 4.77 -0.30 5.24
N THR A 10 5.45 0.30 6.23
CA THR A 10 6.55 -0.33 6.97
C THR A 10 6.06 -1.56 7.72
N PHE A 11 4.93 -1.45 8.42
CA PHE A 11 4.33 -2.55 9.17
C PHE A 11 4.02 -3.76 8.28
N ILE A 12 3.32 -3.54 7.16
CA ILE A 12 3.00 -4.63 6.25
C ILE A 12 4.26 -5.24 5.65
N HIS A 13 5.23 -4.40 5.24
CA HIS A 13 6.47 -4.90 4.64
C HIS A 13 7.23 -5.83 5.59
N GLU A 14 7.41 -5.41 6.85
CA GLU A 14 8.12 -6.22 7.86
C GLU A 14 7.35 -7.50 8.19
N ARG A 15 6.07 -7.39 8.53
CA ARG A 15 5.27 -8.53 8.99
C ARG A 15 4.97 -9.55 7.89
N SER A 16 4.89 -9.10 6.65
CA SER A 16 4.74 -10.01 5.51
C SER A 16 6.02 -10.75 5.14
N TYR A 17 7.19 -10.21 5.47
CA TYR A 17 8.44 -10.98 5.40
C TYR A 17 8.41 -12.14 6.39
N ASP A 18 7.78 -11.95 7.56
CA ASP A 18 7.52 -12.99 8.55
C ASP A 18 6.42 -13.99 8.12
N GLY A 19 5.77 -13.76 6.97
CA GLY A 19 4.76 -14.63 6.39
C GLY A 19 3.32 -14.30 6.78
N ASP A 20 3.07 -13.17 7.47
CA ASP A 20 1.72 -12.78 7.85
C ASP A 20 0.82 -12.50 6.63
N THR A 21 -0.45 -12.92 6.72
CA THR A 21 -1.40 -12.91 5.60
C THR A 21 -2.49 -11.84 5.76
N PHE A 22 -2.98 -11.62 6.97
CA PHE A 22 -4.04 -10.67 7.27
C PHE A 22 -3.49 -9.47 8.03
N PHE A 23 -3.94 -8.26 7.69
CA PHE A 23 -3.44 -7.01 8.29
C PHE A 23 -4.58 -6.03 8.56
N ALA A 24 -4.47 -5.25 9.63
CA ALA A 24 -5.46 -4.25 10.02
C ALA A 24 -4.81 -3.02 10.66
N GLU A 25 -5.35 -1.84 10.36
CA GLU A 25 -5.04 -0.56 11.00
C GLU A 25 -6.23 -0.14 11.85
N ALA A 26 -5.98 0.26 13.09
CA ALA A 26 -6.97 0.85 13.95
C ALA A 26 -6.55 2.26 14.35
N THR A 27 -7.49 3.21 14.27
CA THR A 27 -7.27 4.60 14.69
C THR A 27 -8.23 4.98 15.81
N SER A 28 -7.70 5.65 16.82
CA SER A 28 -8.49 6.20 17.92
C SER A 28 -9.04 7.59 17.58
N PRO A 29 -10.05 8.08 18.31
CA PRO A 29 -10.58 9.44 18.12
C PRO A 29 -9.56 10.56 18.34
N ASN A 30 -8.49 10.31 19.11
CA ASN A 30 -7.39 11.25 19.33
C ASN A 30 -6.21 11.05 18.36
N GLY A 31 -6.39 10.27 17.30
CA GLY A 31 -5.41 10.09 16.23
C GLY A 31 -4.28 9.11 16.54
N PHE A 32 -4.40 8.31 17.60
CA PHE A 32 -3.47 7.21 17.88
C PHE A 32 -3.74 6.07 16.89
N ILE A 33 -2.68 5.58 16.25
CA ILE A 33 -2.77 4.50 15.27
C ILE A 33 -2.05 3.27 15.82
N SER A 34 -2.68 2.10 15.68
CA SER A 34 -2.01 0.81 15.88
C SER A 34 -2.28 -0.12 14.72
N TYR A 35 -1.41 -1.12 14.61
CA TYR A 35 -1.45 -2.12 13.57
C TYR A 35 -1.58 -3.52 14.18
N GLY A 36 -2.21 -4.42 13.42
CA GLY A 36 -2.37 -5.83 13.78
C GLY A 36 -2.19 -6.70 12.56
N SER A 37 -1.61 -7.88 12.74
CA SER A 37 -1.44 -8.88 11.69
C SER A 37 -1.71 -10.28 12.21
N SER A 38 -2.09 -11.19 11.32
CA SER A 38 -2.43 -12.56 11.67
C SER A 38 -2.24 -13.48 10.46
N ASN A 39 -1.97 -14.76 10.72
CA ASN A 39 -2.09 -15.82 9.72
C ASN A 39 -3.42 -16.57 9.78
N ASP A 40 -4.15 -16.44 10.88
CA ASP A 40 -5.39 -17.19 11.10
C ASP A 40 -6.57 -16.58 10.35
N SER A 41 -6.88 -15.30 10.60
CA SER A 41 -8.01 -14.61 9.96
C SER A 41 -7.87 -13.08 9.97
N GLN A 42 -8.69 -12.42 9.13
CA GLN A 42 -8.84 -10.97 9.15
C GLN A 42 -9.41 -10.45 10.49
N GLU A 43 -10.29 -11.23 11.11
CA GLU A 43 -10.87 -10.88 12.41
C GLU A 43 -9.81 -10.86 13.51
N ALA A 44 -8.87 -11.82 13.50
CA ALA A 44 -7.75 -11.83 14.43
C ALA A 44 -6.84 -10.61 14.27
N ALA A 45 -6.51 -10.23 13.03
CA ALA A 45 -5.75 -9.01 12.74
C ALA A 45 -6.48 -7.74 13.22
N ASN A 46 -7.80 -7.65 12.96
CA ASN A 46 -8.64 -6.53 13.41
C ASN A 46 -8.67 -6.43 14.95
N ASN A 47 -8.85 -7.56 15.63
CA ASN A 47 -8.88 -7.62 17.08
C ASN A 47 -7.53 -7.20 17.68
N MET A 48 -6.42 -7.62 17.09
CA MET A 48 -5.09 -7.21 17.51
C MET A 48 -4.88 -5.70 17.34
N ALA A 49 -5.21 -5.14 16.17
CA ALA A 49 -5.05 -3.72 15.89
C ALA A 49 -5.89 -2.85 16.83
N SER A 50 -7.18 -3.16 16.96
CA SER A 50 -8.13 -2.42 17.79
C SER A 50 -7.81 -2.54 19.28
N ARG A 51 -7.39 -3.72 19.76
CA ARG A 51 -6.95 -3.94 21.14
C ARG A 51 -5.72 -3.11 21.47
N HIS A 52 -4.66 -3.21 20.68
CA HIS A 52 -3.44 -2.43 20.90
C HIS A 52 -3.71 -0.92 20.84
N CYS A 53 -4.55 -0.47 19.89
CA CYS A 53 -4.95 0.93 19.81
C CYS A 53 -5.73 1.38 21.06
N SER A 54 -6.64 0.56 21.55
CA SER A 54 -7.47 0.92 22.70
C SER A 54 -6.67 0.91 24.01
N GLU A 55 -5.77 -0.06 24.18
CA GLU A 55 -4.85 -0.14 25.32
C GLU A 55 -3.90 1.07 25.37
N ASN A 56 -3.38 1.51 24.22
CA ASN A 56 -2.45 2.64 24.17
C ASN A 56 -3.12 4.02 24.23
N SER A 57 -4.34 4.15 23.69
CA SER A 57 -5.05 5.44 23.63
C SER A 57 -6.05 5.66 24.77
N GLY A 58 -6.46 4.59 25.47
CA GLY A 58 -7.54 4.63 26.46
C GLY A 58 -8.92 4.90 25.86
N LYS A 59 -9.10 4.72 24.54
CA LYS A 59 -10.34 4.97 23.80
C LYS A 59 -10.71 3.77 22.93
N ILE A 60 -11.99 3.65 22.59
CA ILE A 60 -12.44 2.66 21.62
C ILE A 60 -11.90 3.08 20.24
N CYS A 61 -11.08 2.23 19.65
CA CYS A 61 -10.57 2.44 18.30
C CYS A 61 -11.44 1.78 17.23
N GLN A 62 -11.44 2.36 16.04
CA GLN A 62 -12.12 1.80 14.88
C GLN A 62 -11.10 1.29 13.87
N ILE A 63 -11.45 0.21 13.17
CA ILE A 63 -10.66 -0.27 12.04
C ILE A 63 -10.80 0.74 10.91
N THR A 64 -9.67 1.32 10.50
CA THR A 64 -9.59 2.30 9.41
C THR A 64 -9.14 1.66 8.11
N ARG A 65 -8.38 0.56 8.18
CA ARG A 65 -7.91 -0.20 7.00
C ARG A 65 -7.81 -1.69 7.32
N ALA A 66 -8.07 -2.54 6.33
CA ALA A 66 -7.91 -3.98 6.42
C ALA A 66 -7.53 -4.56 5.04
N ILE A 67 -6.61 -5.52 5.02
CA ILE A 67 -6.18 -6.20 3.79
C ILE A 67 -5.82 -7.67 4.05
N THR A 68 -5.90 -8.47 3.00
CA THR A 68 -5.41 -9.86 2.98
C THR A 68 -4.42 -10.01 1.83
N LEU A 69 -3.24 -10.58 2.12
CA LEU A 69 -2.14 -10.78 1.17
C LEU A 69 -2.01 -12.27 0.89
N SER A 70 -2.09 -12.66 -0.38
CA SER A 70 -2.07 -14.08 -0.77
C SER A 70 -0.65 -14.57 -1.05
N LYS A 71 0.26 -13.67 -1.46
CA LYS A 71 1.62 -13.97 -1.92
C LYS A 71 2.58 -12.80 -1.64
N LYS A 72 3.89 -13.10 -1.51
CA LYS A 72 4.96 -12.10 -1.34
C LYS A 72 4.94 -10.97 -2.38
N LYS A 73 4.66 -11.28 -3.65
CA LYS A 73 4.56 -10.29 -4.74
C LYS A 73 3.42 -9.29 -4.53
N ASP A 74 2.39 -9.68 -3.77
CA ASP A 74 1.23 -8.83 -3.48
C ASP A 74 1.64 -7.71 -2.50
N ILE A 75 2.62 -7.94 -1.63
CA ILE A 75 3.14 -6.94 -0.69
C ILE A 75 3.93 -5.86 -1.39
N GLU A 76 4.90 -6.23 -2.22
CA GLU A 76 5.70 -5.25 -2.95
C GLU A 76 4.79 -4.41 -3.86
N SER A 77 3.79 -5.06 -4.47
CA SER A 77 2.80 -4.38 -5.31
C SER A 77 1.91 -3.44 -4.49
N LEU A 78 1.52 -3.84 -3.29
CA LEU A 78 0.74 -3.02 -2.38
C LEU A 78 1.55 -1.81 -1.87
N VAL A 79 2.77 -2.01 -1.38
CA VAL A 79 3.64 -0.91 -0.92
C VAL A 79 3.91 0.06 -2.06
N CYS A 80 4.11 -0.46 -3.27
CA CYS A 80 4.16 0.37 -4.47
C CYS A 80 2.84 1.12 -4.67
N THR A 81 1.70 0.44 -4.60
CA THR A 81 0.38 1.05 -4.83
C THR A 81 0.14 2.18 -3.83
N GLU A 82 0.38 1.97 -2.54
CA GLU A 82 0.26 2.99 -1.49
C GLU A 82 1.21 4.16 -1.72
N LYS A 83 2.47 3.91 -2.12
CA LYS A 83 3.44 4.95 -2.47
C LYS A 83 2.90 5.90 -3.54
N TYR A 84 2.25 5.36 -4.58
CA TYR A 84 1.77 6.14 -5.72
C TYR A 84 0.31 6.59 -5.59
N SER A 85 -0.47 6.00 -4.67
CA SER A 85 -1.87 6.37 -4.43
C SER A 85 -2.05 7.48 -3.40
N ARG A 86 -1.03 7.78 -2.57
CA ARG A 86 -1.09 8.81 -1.52
C ARG A 86 -1.51 10.22 -2.02
N GLU A 87 -1.40 10.50 -3.32
CA GLU A 87 -1.81 11.76 -3.93
C GLU A 87 -2.99 11.66 -4.89
N LEU A 88 -3.60 10.47 -5.03
CA LEU A 88 -4.73 10.28 -5.92
C LEU A 88 -5.98 11.01 -5.41
N LYS A 89 -6.21 12.20 -5.95
CA LYS A 89 -7.50 12.91 -5.84
C LYS A 89 -8.59 12.29 -6.73
N SER A 90 -8.33 11.14 -7.35
CA SER A 90 -9.19 10.53 -8.37
C SER A 90 -9.20 9.01 -8.25
N ASP A 91 -10.32 8.47 -7.76
CA ASP A 91 -10.57 7.03 -7.61
C ASP A 91 -10.45 6.27 -8.95
N LYS A 92 -10.56 6.99 -10.08
CA LYS A 92 -10.53 6.43 -11.43
C LYS A 92 -9.14 5.99 -11.91
N LEU A 93 -8.07 6.36 -11.20
CA LEU A 93 -6.70 6.02 -11.56
C LEU A 93 -6.11 4.88 -10.71
N GLY A 94 -6.78 4.50 -9.62
CA GLY A 94 -6.29 3.46 -8.71
C GLY A 94 -6.00 2.14 -9.42
N SER A 95 -6.86 1.71 -10.35
CA SER A 95 -6.66 0.48 -11.13
C SER A 95 -5.39 0.50 -11.99
N LEU A 96 -5.05 1.65 -12.60
CA LEU A 96 -3.83 1.81 -13.38
C LEU A 96 -2.59 1.75 -12.49
N ILE A 97 -2.64 2.37 -11.31
CA ILE A 97 -1.53 2.29 -10.34
C ILE A 97 -1.30 0.85 -9.91
N THR A 98 -2.37 0.13 -9.53
CA THR A 98 -2.26 -1.28 -9.14
C THR A 98 -1.65 -2.12 -10.26
N GLN A 99 -2.14 -1.99 -11.50
CA GLN A 99 -1.60 -2.73 -12.65
C GLN A 99 -0.10 -2.47 -12.87
N TRP A 100 0.32 -1.20 -12.81
CA TRP A 100 1.72 -0.85 -13.02
C TRP A 100 2.61 -1.22 -11.84
N CYS A 101 2.09 -1.23 -10.62
CA CYS A 101 2.81 -1.73 -9.45
C CYS A 101 3.02 -3.24 -9.51
N ILE A 102 1.99 -4.01 -9.91
CA ILE A 102 2.15 -5.46 -10.19
C ILE A 102 3.22 -5.68 -11.28
N LYS A 103 3.21 -4.86 -12.33
CA LYS A 103 4.23 -4.92 -13.39
C LYS A 103 5.62 -4.63 -12.80
N LEU A 104 5.82 -3.52 -12.09
CA LEU A 104 7.11 -3.14 -11.49
C LEU A 104 7.71 -4.26 -10.63
N THR A 105 6.89 -4.92 -9.80
CA THR A 105 7.36 -5.93 -8.84
C THR A 105 7.50 -7.33 -9.43
N SER A 106 7.03 -7.53 -10.66
CA SER A 106 7.21 -8.79 -11.38
C SER A 106 8.41 -8.80 -12.33
N ILE A 107 9.01 -7.65 -12.61
CA ILE A 107 10.08 -7.51 -13.59
C ILE A 107 11.48 -7.55 -12.94
N SER A 108 12.40 -8.31 -13.56
CA SER A 108 13.81 -8.39 -13.14
C SER A 108 14.75 -7.44 -13.90
N SER A 109 14.33 -6.94 -15.07
CA SER A 109 15.13 -6.05 -15.92
C SER A 109 15.18 -4.62 -15.39
N GLU A 110 16.39 -4.09 -15.22
CA GLU A 110 16.62 -2.71 -14.76
C GLU A 110 16.04 -1.66 -15.71
N LYS A 111 16.10 -1.91 -17.04
CA LYS A 111 15.48 -1.03 -18.05
C LYS A 111 13.96 -0.96 -17.86
N GLU A 112 13.33 -2.11 -17.70
CA GLU A 112 11.88 -2.19 -17.56
C GLU A 112 11.39 -1.67 -16.20
N LYS A 113 12.19 -1.82 -15.13
CA LYS A 113 11.93 -1.16 -13.84
C LYS A 113 11.87 0.36 -14.00
N LYS A 114 12.84 0.96 -14.69
CA LYS A 114 12.86 2.42 -14.96
C LYS A 114 11.64 2.89 -15.75
N ILE A 115 11.18 2.09 -16.72
CA ILE A 115 9.95 2.36 -17.47
C ILE A 115 8.72 2.35 -16.55
N ALA A 116 8.63 1.34 -15.68
CA ALA A 116 7.51 1.18 -14.77
C ALA A 116 7.47 2.28 -13.70
N GLU A 117 8.61 2.66 -13.12
CA GLU A 117 8.70 3.78 -12.17
C GLU A 117 8.33 5.12 -12.83
N CYS A 118 8.82 5.38 -14.04
CA CYS A 118 8.44 6.57 -14.80
C CYS A 118 6.92 6.60 -15.06
N SER A 119 6.36 5.46 -15.50
CA SER A 119 4.92 5.34 -15.77
C SER A 119 4.09 5.58 -14.51
N LEU A 120 4.47 5.00 -13.37
CA LEU A 120 3.80 5.19 -12.09
C LEU A 120 3.82 6.64 -11.60
N ASN A 121 4.95 7.33 -11.75
CA ASN A 121 5.04 8.77 -11.45
C ASN A 121 4.10 9.60 -12.34
N HIS A 122 4.02 9.29 -13.64
CA HIS A 122 3.10 9.99 -14.53
C HIS A 122 1.63 9.71 -14.21
N ILE A 123 1.28 8.45 -13.92
CA ILE A 123 -0.09 8.05 -13.58
C ILE A 123 -0.55 8.71 -12.28
N SER A 124 0.28 8.69 -11.24
CA SER A 124 -0.04 9.31 -9.94
C SER A 124 -0.23 10.83 -10.04
N ALA A 125 0.56 11.53 -10.86
CA ALA A 125 0.41 12.97 -11.08
C ALA A 125 -0.71 13.36 -12.07
N SER A 126 -1.35 12.39 -12.73
CA SER A 126 -2.33 12.67 -13.78
C SER A 126 -3.70 13.06 -13.24
N LYS A 127 -4.37 14.00 -13.93
CA LYS A 127 -5.73 14.45 -13.57
C LYS A 127 -6.84 13.57 -14.15
N ASN A 128 -6.54 12.77 -15.17
CA ASN A 128 -7.49 11.87 -15.83
C ASN A 128 -6.78 10.65 -16.45
N ILE A 129 -7.58 9.64 -16.80
CA ILE A 129 -7.12 8.36 -17.35
C ILE A 129 -6.38 8.55 -18.69
N THR A 130 -6.89 9.38 -19.58
CA THR A 130 -6.30 9.58 -20.92
C THR A 130 -4.86 10.11 -20.83
N ASN A 131 -4.63 11.11 -19.98
CA ASN A 131 -3.30 11.68 -19.78
C ASN A 131 -2.36 10.68 -19.08
N ALA A 132 -2.88 9.89 -18.14
CA ALA A 132 -2.11 8.85 -17.46
C ALA A 132 -1.60 7.80 -18.45
N ILE A 133 -2.46 7.31 -19.35
CA ILE A 133 -2.10 6.33 -20.38
C ILE A 133 -1.09 6.92 -21.36
N SER A 134 -1.33 8.15 -21.84
CA SER A 134 -0.39 8.81 -22.77
C SER A 134 0.98 9.06 -22.13
N GLY A 135 1.03 9.50 -20.87
CA GLY A 135 2.27 9.70 -20.12
C GLY A 135 3.06 8.40 -19.93
N SER A 136 2.37 7.31 -19.61
CA SER A 136 3.00 5.99 -19.50
C SER A 136 3.62 5.52 -20.84
N LYS A 137 2.95 5.73 -21.98
CA LYS A 137 3.52 5.42 -23.30
C LYS A 137 4.76 6.26 -23.63
N LEU A 138 4.79 7.52 -23.19
CA LEU A 138 5.98 8.38 -23.34
C LEU A 138 7.17 7.84 -22.55
N CYS A 139 6.94 7.29 -21.35
CA CYS A 139 7.99 6.61 -20.58
C CYS A 139 8.52 5.38 -21.33
N GLU A 140 7.65 4.55 -21.90
CA GLU A 140 8.07 3.40 -22.71
C GLU A 140 8.94 3.83 -23.91
N ALA A 141 8.53 4.89 -24.63
CA ALA A 141 9.29 5.42 -25.76
C ALA A 141 10.65 6.01 -25.35
N LYS A 142 10.75 6.63 -24.17
CA LYS A 142 11.98 7.27 -23.69
C LYS A 142 13.10 6.27 -23.39
N PHE A 143 12.75 5.09 -22.91
CA PHE A 143 13.73 4.08 -22.49
C PHE A 143 13.85 2.91 -23.47
N ASN A 144 13.07 2.90 -24.57
CA ASN A 144 13.20 1.93 -25.65
C ASN A 144 14.36 2.23 -26.57
#